data_AF-A0A353HRI9-F1
#
_entry.id   AF-A0A353HRI9-F1
#
_cell.length_a   1.000
_cell.length_b   1.000
_cell.length_c   1.000
_cell.angle_alpha   90.00
_cell.angle_beta   90.00
_cell.angle_gamma   90.00
#
_symmetry.space_group_name_H-M   'P 1'
#
loop_
_entity.id
_entity.type
_entity.pdbx_description
1 polymer ?
#
loop_
_entity_poly.entity_id
_entity_poly.type
_entity_poly.pdbx_seq_one_letter_code
_entity_poly.pdbx_strand_id
1 'polypeptide(L)' 'DLVGNNLPIFFIRDAIKFPDMIHALKPSPISNVQEPERVFDFFSHVPEATHMLTRVYSNYGTPATYREMNGSSVHAL' A
#
# COMPACT_ATOMS: atom_id res chain seq x y z
N ASP A 1 -0.97 -22.12 1.70
CA ASP A 1 -1.90 -20.98 1.67
C ASP A 1 -1.50 -19.99 0.60
N LEU A 2 -2.47 -19.41 -0.12
CA LEU A 2 -2.22 -18.34 -1.07
C LEU A 2 -2.72 -17.02 -0.47
N VAL A 3 -1.80 -16.23 0.08
CA VAL A 3 -2.10 -14.93 0.71
C VAL A 3 -1.79 -13.83 -0.31
N GLY A 4 -2.81 -13.09 -0.75
CA GLY A 4 -2.71 -12.13 -1.84
C GLY A 4 -3.59 -10.89 -1.64
N ASN A 5 -3.50 -9.96 -2.60
CA ASN A 5 -4.22 -8.69 -2.60
C ASN A 5 -5.04 -8.52 -3.88
N ASN A 6 -5.91 -7.51 -3.91
CA ASN A 6 -6.64 -7.12 -5.12
C ASN A 6 -5.74 -6.43 -6.16
N LEU A 7 -4.73 -5.68 -5.69
CA LEU A 7 -3.73 -5.03 -6.53
C LEU A 7 -2.53 -5.96 -6.75
N PRO A 8 -2.02 -6.12 -7.99
CA PRO A 8 -1.02 -7.13 -8.34
C PRO A 8 0.42 -6.73 -8.04
N ILE A 9 0.62 -5.63 -7.33
CA ILE A 9 1.93 -5.04 -7.00
C ILE A 9 1.89 -4.52 -5.57
N PHE A 10 3.06 -4.19 -5.03
CA PHE A 10 3.19 -3.64 -3.69
C PHE A 10 4.00 -2.35 -3.67
N PHE A 11 3.94 -1.62 -2.55
CA PHE A 11 4.63 -0.34 -2.41
C PHE A 11 6.16 -0.47 -2.25
N ILE A 12 6.62 -1.57 -1.67
CA ILE A 12 8.03 -1.84 -1.37
C ILE A 12 8.46 -3.16 -2.01
N ARG A 13 9.77 -3.29 -2.23
CA ARG A 13 10.40 -4.47 -2.84
C ARG A 13 11.32 -5.25 -1.89
N ASP A 14 11.46 -4.79 -0.66
CA ASP A 14 12.24 -5.44 0.40
C ASP A 14 11.42 -5.45 1.69
N ALA A 15 11.28 -6.62 2.31
CA ALA A 15 10.50 -6.82 3.53
C ALA A 15 11.04 -6.04 4.73
N ILE A 16 12.33 -5.65 4.73
CA ILE A 16 12.91 -4.87 5.83
C ILE A 16 12.19 -3.52 6.02
N LYS A 17 11.67 -2.92 4.94
CA LYS A 17 10.93 -1.65 4.95
C LYS A 17 9.48 -1.80 5.40
N PHE A 18 8.98 -3.02 5.59
CA PHE A 18 7.56 -3.27 5.85
C PHE A 18 7.05 -2.62 7.15
N PRO A 19 7.76 -2.71 8.29
CA PRO A 19 7.33 -2.02 9.51
C PRO A 19 7.27 -0.50 9.33
N ASP A 20 8.28 0.08 8.69
CA ASP A 20 8.36 1.53 8.45
C ASP A 20 7.20 2.02 7.57
N MET A 21 6.91 1.29 6.49
CA MET A 21 5.77 1.57 5.61
C MET A 21 4.44 1.51 6.39
N ILE A 22 4.24 0.47 7.21
CA ILE A 22 3.00 0.33 8.00
C ILE A 22 2.88 1.45 9.04
N HIS A 23 3.98 1.85 9.69
CA HIS A 23 3.98 2.97 10.63
C HIS A 23 3.63 4.30 9.95
N ALA A 24 4.16 4.54 8.74
CA ALA A 24 3.84 5.72 7.95
C ALA A 24 2.37 5.76 7.48
N LEU A 25 1.82 4.61 7.08
CA LEU A 25 0.43 4.48 6.61
C LEU A 25 -0.62 4.53 7.73
N LYS A 26 -0.26 4.12 8.96
CA LYS A 26 -1.18 4.13 10.10
C LYS A 26 -1.42 5.55 10.64
N PRO A 27 -2.55 5.75 11.37
CA PRO A 27 -2.77 6.97 12.14
C PRO A 27 -1.56 7.32 13.01
N SER A 28 -1.31 8.62 13.18
CA SER A 28 -0.22 9.13 13.99
C SER A 28 -0.32 8.61 15.43
N PRO A 29 0.80 8.18 16.04
CA PRO A 29 0.78 7.72 17.43
C PRO A 29 0.49 8.84 18.43
N ILE A 30 0.53 10.11 17.98
CA ILE A 30 0.28 11.29 18.81
C ILE A 30 -1.20 11.70 18.76
N SER A 31 -1.77 11.78 17.55
CA SER A 31 -3.13 12.30 17.33
C SER A 31 -4.17 11.20 17.09
N ASN A 32 -3.74 9.97 16.80
CA ASN A 32 -4.58 8.87 16.31
C ASN A 32 -5.39 9.24 15.04
N VAL A 33 -4.89 10.19 14.25
CA VAL A 33 -5.45 10.59 12.95
C VAL A 33 -4.47 10.23 11.83
N GLN A 34 -4.97 9.78 10.68
CA GLN A 34 -4.13 9.56 9.51
C GLN A 34 -3.70 10.90 8.92
N GLU A 35 -2.39 11.09 8.79
CA GLU A 35 -1.78 12.33 8.32
C GLU A 35 -1.12 12.08 6.96
N PRO A 36 -1.61 12.67 5.85
CA PRO A 36 -1.03 12.47 4.52
C PRO A 36 0.45 12.83 4.44
N GLU A 37 0.89 13.80 5.24
CA GLU A 37 2.29 14.22 5.30
C GLU A 37 3.21 13.08 5.74
N ARG A 38 2.82 12.27 6.74
CA ARG A 38 3.58 11.09 7.17
C ARG A 38 3.66 10.00 6.10
N VAL A 39 2.57 9.83 5.34
CA VAL A 39 2.50 8.88 4.23
C VAL A 39 3.48 9.29 3.12
N PHE A 40 3.41 10.55 2.69
CA PHE A 40 4.22 11.04 1.58
C PHE A 40 5.65 11.37 1.97
N ASP A 41 5.95 11.66 3.23
CA ASP A 41 7.32 11.75 3.74
C ASP A 41 8.07 10.42 3.54
N PHE A 42 7.47 9.29 3.96
CA PHE A 42 8.03 7.97 3.69
C PHE A 42 8.18 7.72 2.19
N PHE A 43 7.12 7.94 1.40
CA PHE A 43 7.17 7.65 -0.04
C PHE A 43 8.06 8.60 -0.85
N SER A 44 8.41 9.77 -0.33
CA SER A 44 9.40 10.65 -0.97
C SER A 44 10.80 10.00 -1.06
N HIS A 45 11.07 9.02 -0.19
CA HIS A 45 12.31 8.24 -0.15
C HIS A 45 12.19 6.85 -0.80
N VAL A 46 11.02 6.51 -1.36
CA VAL A 46 10.70 5.16 -1.90
C VAL A 46 10.14 5.31 -3.31
N PRO A 47 10.98 5.65 -4.31
CA PRO A 47 10.52 5.84 -5.68
C PRO A 47 9.98 4.55 -6.31
N GLU A 48 10.36 3.36 -5.82
CA GLU A 48 9.76 2.10 -6.27
C GLU A 48 8.24 2.01 -5.99
N ALA A 49 7.70 2.84 -5.09
CA ALA A 49 6.28 2.85 -4.73
C ALA A 49 5.39 3.52 -5.79
N THR A 50 5.95 4.27 -6.75
CA THR A 50 5.16 5.08 -7.70
C THR A 50 4.07 4.28 -8.40
N HIS A 51 4.36 3.07 -8.90
CA HIS A 51 3.36 2.25 -9.59
C HIS A 51 2.19 1.85 -8.66
N MET A 52 2.48 1.52 -7.40
CA MET A 52 1.44 1.19 -6.42
C MET A 52 0.65 2.43 -5.99
N LEU A 53 1.32 3.58 -5.82
CA LEU A 53 0.67 4.85 -5.52
C LEU A 53 -0.32 5.25 -6.62
N THR A 54 0.04 5.08 -7.90
CA THR A 54 -0.89 5.29 -9.02
C THR A 54 -2.15 4.42 -8.91
N ARG A 55 -2.03 3.18 -8.43
CA ARG A 55 -3.18 2.28 -8.30
C ARG A 55 -4.04 2.59 -7.09
N VAL A 56 -3.44 2.81 -5.92
CA VAL A 56 -4.20 3.02 -4.67
C VAL A 56 -4.96 4.35 -4.69
N TYR A 57 -4.43 5.38 -5.35
CA TYR A 57 -5.12 6.67 -5.53
C TYR A 57 -6.01 6.73 -6.78
N SER A 58 -6.20 5.61 -7.48
CA SER A 58 -7.21 5.47 -8.55
C SER A 58 -8.49 4.83 -8.01
N ASN A 59 -9.51 4.68 -8.87
CA ASN A 59 -10.75 3.96 -8.50
C ASN A 59 -10.52 2.49 -8.09
N TYR A 60 -9.37 1.89 -8.41
CA TYR A 60 -9.01 0.56 -7.90
C TYR A 60 -8.75 0.53 -6.38
N GLY A 61 -8.47 1.67 -5.75
CA GLY A 61 -8.29 1.80 -4.30
C GLY A 61 -9.60 1.77 -3.51
N THR A 62 -10.74 1.98 -4.17
CA THR A 62 -12.08 1.96 -3.57
C THR A 62 -13.02 1.02 -4.33
N PRO A 63 -12.81 -0.32 -4.26
CA PRO A 63 -13.69 -1.28 -4.93
C PRO A 63 -15.13 -1.16 -4.43
N ALA A 64 -16.11 -1.33 -5.33
CA ALA A 64 -17.52 -1.31 -4.96
C ALA A 64 -17.89 -2.49 -4.05
N THR A 65 -17.44 -3.69 -4.43
CA THR A 65 -17.62 -4.91 -3.63
C THR A 65 -16.43 -5.86 -3.82
N TYR A 66 -16.21 -6.77 -2.87
CA TYR A 66 -15.21 -7.84 -3.01
C TYR A 66 -15.52 -8.82 -4.16
N ARG A 67 -16.76 -8.85 -4.66
CA ARG A 67 -17.17 -9.73 -5.78
C ARG A 67 -16.74 -9.17 -7.14
N GLU A 68 -16.43 -7.88 -7.19
CA GLU A 68 -16.11 -7.14 -8.42
C GLU A 68 -14.64 -6.66 -8.42
N MET A 69 -13.79 -7.28 -7.60
CA MET A 69 -12.34 -7.03 -7.58
C MET A 69 -11.57 -8.27 -8.03
N ASN A 70 -10.41 -8.05 -8.64
CA ASN A 70 -9.46 -9.12 -8.95
C ASN A 70 -8.73 -9.60 -7.69
N GLY A 71 -8.00 -10.71 -7.80
CA GLY A 71 -7.05 -11.20 -6.81
C GLY A 71 -5.71 -11.56 -7.45
N SER A 72 -4.62 -11.33 -6.73
CA SER A 72 -3.26 -11.60 -7.19
C SER A 72 -2.36 -12.01 -6.02
N SER A 73 -1.44 -12.94 -6.27
CA SER A 73 -0.37 -13.31 -5.32
C SER A 73 0.65 -12.21 -5.10
N VAL A 74 0.67 -11.18 -5.96
CA VAL A 74 1.69 -10.12 -6.04
C VAL A 74 3.07 -10.64 -6.48
N HIS A 75 3.55 -11.71 -5.86
CA HIS A 75 4.83 -12.34 -6.12
C HIS A 75 4.73 -13.41 -7.21
N ALA A 76 5.80 -13.56 -7.98
CA ALA A 76 6.04 -14.79 -8.71
C ALA A 76 6.29 -15.93 -7.71
N LEU A 77 5.79 -17.12 -8.03
CA LEU A 77 5.95 -18.34 -7.25
C LEU A 77 6.89 -19.32 -7.97
#